data_AF-W9GMZ1-F1
#
_entry.id   AF-W9GMZ1-F1
#
_cell.length_a   1.000
_cell.length_b   1.000
_cell.length_c   1.000
_cell.angle_alpha   90.00
_cell.angle_beta   90.00
_cell.angle_gamma   90.00
#
_symmetry.space_group_name_H-M   'P 1'
#
loop_
_entity.id
_entity.type
_entity.pdbx_description
1 polymer ?
#
loop_
_entity_poly.entity_id
_entity_poly.type
_entity_poly.pdbx_seq_one_letter_code
_entity_poly.pdbx_strand_id
1 'polypeptide(L)'
;MTPDGVPPTATAGLLVTGFPEVGPLAKLAYRELNLAGHGSEQQARALGDPARLPRPWDPATCHEADLRAEVWAWLDAVVEWLNREYVWDAAAVIPPCWPAHPHLVHEIAVVADQRRRAGAAFSSDLLEDWHRYTLPGFIDRMRDRLRGHCDEGHQPWPAKGRHARHTDPQARKERAETFAREADRADADTSPRGGRRLSVVDLETGEIREEHADW
;
A
#
# COMPACT_ATOMS: atom_id res chain seq x y z
N MET A 1 14.90 -58.26 18.61
CA MET A 1 13.96 -58.44 17.50
C MET A 1 12.78 -57.51 17.77
N THR A 2 12.87 -56.30 17.22
CA THR A 2 11.87 -55.24 17.20
C THR A 2 11.81 -54.81 15.74
N PRO A 3 10.64 -54.79 15.09
CA PRO A 3 10.57 -54.64 13.65
C PRO A 3 10.92 -53.21 13.26
N ASP A 4 11.60 -53.12 12.13
CA ASP A 4 12.04 -51.91 11.47
C ASP A 4 10.94 -50.85 11.40
N GLY A 5 11.26 -49.67 11.94
CA GLY A 5 10.47 -48.47 11.73
C GLY A 5 10.55 -48.08 10.27
N VAL A 6 9.53 -48.46 9.50
CA VAL A 6 9.29 -47.91 8.17
C VAL A 6 9.15 -46.39 8.34
N PRO A 7 10.05 -45.56 7.78
CA PRO A 7 9.87 -44.12 7.83
C PRO A 7 8.55 -43.79 7.13
N PRO A 8 7.75 -42.85 7.66
CA PRO A 8 6.51 -42.47 7.01
C PRO A 8 6.83 -42.07 5.57
N THR A 9 6.19 -42.73 4.62
CA THR A 9 6.28 -42.45 3.19
C THR A 9 6.02 -40.96 3.02
N ALA A 10 7.08 -40.19 2.73
CA ALA A 10 6.95 -38.78 2.43
C ALA A 10 6.03 -38.69 1.21
N THR A 11 4.81 -38.21 1.40
CA THR A 11 3.95 -37.80 0.29
C THR A 11 4.80 -36.85 -0.54
N ALA A 12 5.17 -37.26 -1.75
CA ALA A 12 6.04 -36.49 -2.63
C ALA A 12 5.30 -35.21 -3.07
N GLY A 13 5.36 -34.20 -2.21
CA GLY A 13 4.86 -32.87 -2.50
C GLY A 13 5.73 -32.19 -3.55
N LEU A 14 5.17 -31.19 -4.22
CA LEU A 14 5.94 -30.31 -5.08
C LEU A 14 7.08 -29.67 -4.26
N LEU A 15 8.27 -29.55 -4.88
CA LEU A 15 9.43 -28.89 -4.25
C LEU A 15 9.16 -27.43 -3.92
N VAL A 16 8.31 -26.77 -4.72
CA VAL A 16 7.85 -25.40 -4.54
C VAL A 16 6.37 -25.31 -4.91
N THR A 17 5.63 -24.43 -4.24
CA THR A 17 4.24 -24.14 -4.62
C THR A 17 4.13 -22.85 -5.44
N GLY A 18 3.16 -22.81 -6.35
CA GLY A 18 2.91 -21.62 -7.18
C GLY A 18 2.46 -20.42 -6.34
N PHE A 19 2.81 -19.22 -6.78
CA PHE A 19 2.33 -17.98 -6.16
C PHE A 19 0.79 -17.88 -6.28
N PRO A 20 0.06 -17.49 -5.22
CA PRO A 20 -1.40 -17.42 -5.26
C PRO A 20 -1.94 -16.49 -6.35
N GLU A 21 -2.87 -17.03 -7.14
CA GLU A 21 -3.57 -16.28 -8.18
C GLU A 21 -4.58 -15.30 -7.57
N VAL A 22 -4.68 -14.12 -8.18
CA VAL A 22 -5.77 -13.18 -7.89
C VAL A 22 -7.10 -13.70 -8.48
N GLY A 23 -8.20 -13.35 -7.81
CA GLY A 23 -9.54 -13.67 -8.30
C GLY A 23 -9.97 -12.79 -9.49
N PRO A 24 -11.18 -13.03 -10.02
CA PRO A 24 -11.67 -12.36 -11.23
C PRO A 24 -11.84 -10.84 -11.08
N LEU A 25 -12.28 -10.33 -9.92
CA LEU A 25 -12.49 -8.88 -9.73
C LEU A 25 -11.16 -8.13 -9.64
N ALA A 26 -10.19 -8.68 -8.91
CA ALA A 26 -8.84 -8.15 -8.86
C ALA A 26 -8.13 -8.25 -10.22
N LYS A 27 -8.33 -9.35 -10.97
CA LYS A 27 -7.87 -9.46 -12.37
C LYS A 27 -8.43 -8.34 -13.25
N LEU A 28 -9.71 -8.01 -13.11
CA LEU A 28 -10.32 -6.88 -13.82
C LEU A 28 -9.67 -5.55 -13.40
N ALA A 29 -9.53 -5.28 -12.11
CA ALA A 29 -8.89 -4.07 -11.61
C ALA A 29 -7.47 -3.88 -12.19
N TYR A 30 -6.65 -4.94 -12.19
CA TYR A 30 -5.32 -4.90 -12.80
C TYR A 30 -5.35 -4.65 -14.30
N ARG A 31 -6.32 -5.22 -15.02
CA ARG A 31 -6.50 -5.00 -16.45
C ARG A 31 -6.88 -3.54 -16.74
N GLU A 32 -7.78 -2.96 -15.96
CA GLU A 32 -8.19 -1.57 -16.12
C GLU A 32 -7.04 -0.60 -15.83
N LEU A 33 -6.25 -0.85 -14.79
CA LEU A 33 -5.02 -0.09 -14.52
C LEU A 33 -4.01 -0.19 -15.66
N ASN A 34 -3.83 -1.38 -16.26
CA ASN A 34 -2.97 -1.56 -17.42
C ASN A 34 -3.48 -0.79 -18.65
N LEU A 35 -4.78 -0.82 -18.91
CA LEU A 35 -5.42 -0.06 -19.98
C LEU A 35 -5.30 1.46 -19.75
N ALA A 36 -5.41 1.93 -18.51
CA ALA A 36 -5.21 3.34 -18.19
C ALA A 36 -3.77 3.81 -18.45
N GLY A 37 -2.76 2.96 -18.19
CA GLY A 37 -1.35 3.32 -18.38
C GLY A 37 -0.79 3.05 -19.79
N HIS A 38 -1.36 2.09 -20.51
CA HIS A 38 -0.78 1.56 -21.76
C HIS A 38 -1.80 1.33 -22.88
N GLY A 39 -3.09 1.54 -22.63
CA GLY A 39 -4.15 1.40 -23.64
C GLY A 39 -4.18 2.57 -24.62
N SER A 40 -5.03 2.44 -25.65
CA SER A 40 -5.31 3.56 -26.56
C SER A 40 -6.05 4.69 -25.84
N GLU A 41 -6.00 5.90 -26.38
CA GLU A 41 -6.77 7.03 -25.82
C GLU A 41 -8.27 6.72 -25.69
N GLN A 42 -8.83 5.97 -26.64
CA GLN A 42 -10.24 5.58 -26.59
C GLN A 42 -10.52 4.62 -25.42
N GLN A 43 -9.62 3.67 -25.16
CA GLN A 43 -9.73 2.75 -24.05
C GLN A 43 -9.57 3.47 -22.71
N ALA A 44 -8.59 4.37 -22.61
CA ALA A 44 -8.39 5.18 -21.40
C ALA A 44 -9.59 6.08 -21.09
N ARG A 45 -10.15 6.76 -22.11
CA ARG A 45 -11.37 7.59 -21.94
C ARG A 45 -12.57 6.78 -21.47
N ALA A 46 -12.71 5.53 -21.92
CA ALA A 46 -13.82 4.66 -21.52
C ALA A 46 -13.78 4.25 -20.03
N LEU A 47 -12.61 4.32 -19.38
CA LEU A 47 -12.44 4.00 -17.96
C LEU A 47 -12.86 5.14 -17.03
N GLY A 48 -13.06 6.36 -17.55
CA GLY A 48 -13.32 7.55 -16.75
C GLY A 48 -12.04 8.08 -16.07
N ASP A 49 -12.16 8.54 -14.83
CA ASP A 49 -11.05 9.13 -14.06
C ASP A 49 -10.09 8.04 -13.52
N PRO A 50 -8.83 7.95 -14.01
CA PRO A 50 -7.87 6.94 -13.57
C PRO A 50 -7.50 7.03 -12.09
N ALA A 51 -7.68 8.18 -11.44
CA ALA A 51 -7.42 8.32 -10.01
C ALA A 51 -8.35 7.43 -9.17
N ARG A 52 -9.57 7.16 -9.68
CA ARG A 52 -10.62 6.41 -9.00
C ARG A 52 -10.55 4.89 -9.24
N LEU A 53 -9.64 4.43 -10.10
CA LEU A 53 -9.45 3.00 -10.32
C LEU A 53 -8.93 2.32 -9.04
N PRO A 54 -9.50 1.16 -8.67
CA PRO A 54 -9.05 0.43 -7.50
C PRO A 54 -7.65 -0.14 -7.73
N ARG A 55 -6.80 -0.07 -6.70
CA ARG A 55 -5.43 -0.57 -6.70
C ARG A 55 -5.35 -1.71 -5.69
N PRO A 56 -5.26 -2.98 -6.11
CA PRO A 56 -5.17 -4.09 -5.17
C PRO A 56 -3.96 -4.01 -4.21
N TRP A 57 -2.89 -3.30 -4.59
CA TRP A 57 -1.73 -3.00 -3.73
C TRP A 57 -1.94 -1.84 -2.76
N ASP A 58 -3.06 -1.13 -2.87
CA ASP A 58 -3.56 -0.14 -1.89
C ASP A 58 -5.04 -0.44 -1.58
N PRO A 59 -5.30 -1.44 -0.72
CA PRO A 59 -6.65 -1.97 -0.50
C PRO A 59 -7.69 -0.94 -0.04
N ALA A 60 -7.26 0.21 0.50
CA ALA A 60 -8.15 1.31 0.86
C ALA A 60 -8.91 1.89 -0.36
N THR A 61 -8.32 1.78 -1.56
CA THR A 61 -8.90 2.22 -2.83
C THR A 61 -9.90 1.22 -3.43
N CYS A 62 -9.92 -0.03 -2.97
CA CYS A 62 -10.90 -1.04 -3.38
C CYS A 62 -12.22 -0.77 -2.63
N HIS A 63 -13.04 0.16 -3.10
CA HIS A 63 -14.26 0.59 -2.40
C HIS A 63 -15.42 -0.42 -2.49
N GLU A 64 -15.48 -1.18 -3.59
CA GLU A 64 -16.49 -2.22 -3.79
C GLU A 64 -16.26 -3.41 -2.84
N ALA A 65 -17.31 -3.82 -2.12
CA ALA A 65 -17.21 -4.81 -1.04
C ALA A 65 -16.69 -6.17 -1.54
N ASP A 66 -17.17 -6.63 -2.70
CA ASP A 66 -16.79 -7.92 -3.28
C ASP A 66 -15.32 -7.92 -3.72
N LEU A 67 -14.87 -6.86 -4.40
CA LEU A 67 -13.46 -6.70 -4.76
C LEU A 67 -12.58 -6.66 -3.52
N ARG A 68 -13.00 -5.93 -2.48
CA ARG A 68 -12.24 -5.82 -1.22
C ARG A 68 -12.14 -7.18 -0.52
N ALA A 69 -13.21 -7.95 -0.46
CA ALA A 69 -13.21 -9.29 0.10
C ALA A 69 -12.28 -10.25 -0.69
N GLU A 70 -12.31 -10.15 -2.03
CA GLU A 70 -11.43 -10.95 -2.89
C GLU A 70 -9.96 -10.59 -2.69
N VAL A 71 -9.63 -9.30 -2.55
CA VAL A 71 -8.27 -8.85 -2.20
C VAL A 71 -7.84 -9.42 -0.85
N TRP A 72 -8.70 -9.42 0.17
CA TRP A 72 -8.37 -10.02 1.47
C TRP A 72 -8.08 -11.51 1.41
N ALA A 73 -8.91 -12.27 0.70
CA ALA A 73 -8.67 -13.70 0.50
C ALA A 73 -7.34 -13.96 -0.23
N TRP A 74 -7.04 -13.14 -1.25
CA TRP A 74 -5.77 -13.26 -1.96
C TRP A 74 -4.56 -12.91 -1.07
N LEU A 75 -4.61 -11.83 -0.30
CA LEU A 75 -3.50 -11.46 0.60
C LEU A 75 -3.27 -12.50 1.69
N ASP A 76 -4.33 -13.09 2.24
CA ASP A 76 -4.20 -14.18 3.23
C ASP A 76 -3.51 -15.41 2.64
N ALA A 77 -3.89 -15.82 1.42
CA ALA A 77 -3.20 -16.88 0.70
C ALA A 77 -1.72 -16.55 0.40
N VAL A 78 -1.41 -15.28 0.10
CA VAL A 78 -0.03 -14.82 -0.10
C VAL A 78 0.78 -14.88 1.20
N VAL A 79 0.19 -14.50 2.33
CA VAL A 79 0.83 -14.63 3.65
C VAL A 79 1.14 -16.09 3.97
N GLU A 80 0.18 -16.99 3.75
CA GLU A 80 0.39 -18.44 3.90
C GLU A 80 1.55 -18.93 3.02
N TRP A 81 1.54 -18.56 1.73
CA TRP A 81 2.58 -18.93 0.78
C TRP A 81 3.96 -18.37 1.15
N LEU A 82 4.05 -17.10 1.57
CA LEU A 82 5.32 -16.49 2.01
C LEU A 82 5.89 -17.20 3.24
N ASN A 83 5.04 -17.43 4.25
CA ASN A 83 5.44 -18.13 5.47
C ASN A 83 5.90 -19.57 5.18
N ARG A 84 5.29 -20.25 4.21
CA ARG A 84 5.67 -21.60 3.80
C ARG A 84 6.96 -21.63 2.98
N GLU A 85 7.10 -20.77 1.99
CA GLU A 85 8.12 -20.90 0.94
C GLU A 85 9.39 -20.09 1.23
N TYR A 86 9.31 -19.02 2.02
CA TYR A 86 10.44 -18.10 2.26
C TYR A 86 10.87 -17.97 3.71
N VAL A 87 10.02 -18.34 4.67
CA VAL A 87 10.32 -18.16 6.09
C VAL A 87 10.90 -19.43 6.70
N TRP A 88 12.19 -19.37 7.03
CA TRP A 88 12.91 -20.43 7.75
C TRP A 88 13.37 -19.99 9.15
N ASP A 89 13.40 -18.68 9.43
CA ASP A 89 13.59 -18.10 10.75
C ASP A 89 12.21 -17.83 11.37
N ALA A 90 11.94 -18.39 12.56
CA ALA A 90 10.68 -18.17 13.27
C ALA A 90 10.40 -16.68 13.54
N ALA A 91 11.45 -15.85 13.68
CA ALA A 91 11.29 -14.41 13.87
C ALA A 91 10.87 -13.66 12.60
N ALA A 92 10.91 -14.30 11.42
CA ALA A 92 10.48 -13.75 10.14
C ALA A 92 9.06 -14.21 9.73
N VAL A 93 8.36 -14.96 10.58
CA VAL A 93 6.98 -15.39 10.33
C VAL A 93 6.06 -14.18 10.39
N ILE A 94 5.27 -13.98 9.33
CA ILE A 94 4.17 -13.02 9.35
C ILE A 94 3.10 -13.56 10.31
N PRO A 95 2.77 -12.84 11.39
CA PRO A 95 1.90 -13.38 12.43
C PRO A 95 0.44 -13.46 11.95
N PRO A 96 -0.38 -14.38 12.50
CA PRO A 96 -1.80 -14.51 12.13
C PRO A 96 -2.62 -13.26 12.45
N CYS A 97 -2.14 -12.40 13.35
CA CYS A 97 -2.76 -11.13 13.67
C CYS A 97 -2.44 -10.01 12.67
N TRP A 98 -1.75 -10.28 11.54
CA TRP A 98 -1.41 -9.29 10.52
C TRP A 98 -2.56 -8.35 10.10
N PRO A 99 -3.85 -8.77 10.03
CA PRO A 99 -4.95 -7.86 9.67
C PRO A 99 -5.19 -6.76 10.72
N ALA A 100 -4.77 -7.00 11.97
CA ALA A 100 -4.84 -6.01 13.05
C ALA A 100 -3.67 -5.01 13.04
N HIS A 101 -2.73 -5.14 12.09
CA HIS A 101 -1.59 -4.23 11.94
C HIS A 101 -1.70 -3.48 10.60
N PRO A 102 -2.29 -2.27 10.56
CA PRO A 102 -2.50 -1.54 9.30
C PRO A 102 -1.23 -1.38 8.46
N HIS A 103 -0.07 -1.16 9.10
CA HIS A 103 1.20 -1.08 8.39
C HIS A 103 1.59 -2.40 7.69
N LEU A 104 1.26 -3.56 8.26
CA LEU A 104 1.49 -4.84 7.59
C LEU A 104 0.52 -5.03 6.44
N VAL A 105 -0.75 -4.67 6.59
CA VAL A 105 -1.74 -4.73 5.50
C VAL A 105 -1.23 -3.98 4.26
N HIS A 106 -0.74 -2.74 4.45
CA HIS A 106 -0.19 -1.95 3.35
C HIS A 106 1.06 -2.58 2.73
N GLU A 107 2.02 -3.03 3.56
CA GLU A 107 3.27 -3.60 3.08
C GLU A 107 3.07 -4.95 2.37
N ILE A 108 2.24 -5.84 2.92
CA ILE A 108 1.90 -7.14 2.34
C ILE A 108 1.24 -6.95 0.97
N ALA A 109 0.31 -6.01 0.84
CA ALA A 109 -0.35 -5.73 -0.43
C ALA A 109 0.65 -5.30 -1.53
N VAL A 110 1.63 -4.47 -1.17
CA VAL A 110 2.70 -4.05 -2.09
C VAL A 110 3.65 -5.20 -2.44
N VAL A 111 4.10 -5.97 -1.45
CA VAL A 111 4.99 -7.12 -1.67
C VAL A 111 4.32 -8.17 -2.57
N ALA A 112 3.04 -8.46 -2.33
CA ALA A 112 2.22 -9.37 -3.12
C ALA A 112 2.09 -8.91 -4.58
N ASP A 113 1.77 -7.64 -4.80
CA ASP A 113 1.66 -7.10 -6.17
C ASP A 113 2.99 -7.07 -6.90
N GLN A 114 4.09 -6.70 -6.23
CA GLN A 114 5.41 -6.76 -6.83
C GLN A 114 5.78 -8.19 -7.24
N ARG A 115 5.49 -9.19 -6.38
CA ARG A 115 5.74 -10.60 -6.70
C ARG A 115 4.89 -11.06 -7.88
N ARG A 116 3.61 -10.69 -7.93
CA ARG A 116 2.70 -10.98 -9.02
C ARG A 116 3.21 -10.40 -10.34
N ARG A 117 3.62 -9.13 -10.33
CA ARG A 117 4.15 -8.43 -11.52
C ARG A 117 5.46 -9.06 -12.01
N ALA A 118 6.36 -9.40 -11.09
CA ALA A 118 7.59 -10.11 -11.40
C ALA A 118 7.30 -11.49 -12.05
N GLY A 119 6.29 -12.20 -11.56
CA GLY A 119 5.86 -13.48 -12.14
C GLY A 119 5.25 -13.39 -13.54
N ALA A 120 4.76 -12.21 -13.93
CA ALA A 120 4.22 -11.94 -15.26
C ALA A 120 5.25 -11.34 -16.23
N ALA A 121 6.48 -11.06 -15.77
CA ALA A 121 7.53 -10.47 -16.57
C ALA A 121 8.10 -11.48 -17.57
N PHE A 122 8.61 -10.97 -18.70
CA PHE A 122 9.27 -11.80 -19.72
C PHE A 122 10.74 -12.11 -19.42
N SER A 123 11.33 -11.46 -18.42
CA SER A 123 12.70 -11.70 -17.93
C SER A 123 12.72 -11.96 -16.43
N SER A 124 13.83 -12.49 -15.92
CA SER A 124 13.99 -12.78 -14.50
C SER A 124 14.33 -11.55 -13.65
N ASP A 125 14.61 -10.40 -14.25
CA ASP A 125 15.17 -9.22 -13.56
C ASP A 125 14.26 -8.74 -12.43
N LEU A 126 12.94 -8.60 -12.70
CA LEU A 126 11.99 -8.17 -11.66
C LEU A 126 11.82 -9.20 -10.54
N LEU A 127 12.02 -10.49 -10.83
CA LEU A 127 11.96 -11.53 -9.80
C LEU A 127 13.23 -11.55 -8.96
N GLU A 128 14.39 -11.35 -9.58
CA GLU A 128 15.67 -11.19 -8.90
C GLU A 128 15.64 -9.97 -7.97
N ASP A 129 15.18 -8.82 -8.46
CA ASP A 129 15.00 -7.61 -7.65
C ASP A 129 14.05 -7.84 -6.48
N TRP A 130 12.95 -8.58 -6.71
CA TRP A 130 12.01 -8.90 -5.65
C TRP A 130 12.65 -9.76 -4.55
N HIS A 131 13.44 -10.77 -4.93
CA HIS A 131 14.19 -11.60 -3.98
C HIS A 131 15.30 -10.85 -3.28
N ARG A 132 15.95 -9.92 -3.97
CA ARG A 132 17.12 -9.19 -3.48
C ARG A 132 16.77 -8.04 -2.56
N TYR A 133 15.70 -7.30 -2.86
CA TYR A 133 15.38 -6.04 -2.21
C TYR A 133 14.00 -6.02 -1.57
N THR A 134 12.96 -6.42 -2.32
CA THR A 134 11.58 -6.23 -1.87
C THR A 134 11.25 -7.13 -0.68
N LEU A 135 11.49 -8.44 -0.82
CA LEU A 135 11.18 -9.40 0.24
C LEU A 135 12.07 -9.21 1.49
N PRO A 136 13.42 -9.12 1.38
CA PRO A 136 14.26 -8.89 2.55
C PRO A 136 13.93 -7.57 3.27
N GLY A 137 13.75 -6.48 2.51
CA GLY A 137 13.41 -5.19 3.11
C GLY A 137 12.06 -5.20 3.82
N PHE A 138 11.08 -5.95 3.33
CA PHE A 138 9.81 -6.17 4.03
C PHE A 138 10.01 -6.93 5.35
N ILE A 139 10.75 -8.05 5.33
CA ILE A 139 11.00 -8.88 6.52
C ILE A 139 11.71 -8.06 7.61
N ASP A 140 12.73 -7.28 7.23
CA ASP A 140 13.47 -6.42 8.15
C ASP A 140 12.56 -5.37 8.79
N ARG A 141 11.76 -4.66 7.98
CA ARG A 141 10.79 -3.66 8.49
C ARG A 141 9.71 -4.29 9.37
N MET A 142 9.24 -5.48 9.03
CA MET A 142 8.26 -6.21 9.83
C MET A 142 8.82 -6.56 11.20
N ARG A 143 10.01 -7.19 11.26
CA ARG A 143 10.70 -7.51 12.52
C ARG A 143 10.92 -6.27 13.37
N ASP A 144 11.40 -5.19 12.75
CA ASP A 144 11.71 -3.94 13.43
C ASP A 144 10.47 -3.23 14.00
N ARG A 145 9.30 -3.37 13.36
CA ARG A 145 8.06 -2.73 13.83
C ARG A 145 7.29 -3.59 14.83
N LEU A 146 7.31 -4.92 14.68
CA LEU A 146 6.56 -5.82 15.56
C LEU A 146 7.28 -6.03 16.91
N ARG A 147 8.61 -6.20 16.92
CA ARG A 147 9.45 -6.35 18.14
C ARG A 147 8.84 -7.24 19.25
N GLY A 148 8.21 -8.36 18.88
CA GLY A 148 7.61 -9.30 19.83
C GLY A 148 6.30 -8.82 20.49
N HIS A 149 5.71 -7.70 20.06
CA HIS A 149 4.41 -7.21 20.56
C HIS A 149 3.23 -8.16 20.25
N CYS A 150 3.47 -9.26 19.54
CA CYS A 150 2.48 -10.27 19.19
C CYS A 150 2.64 -11.58 19.98
N ASP A 151 3.75 -11.78 20.71
CA ASP A 151 4.15 -13.09 21.23
C ASP A 151 3.47 -13.46 22.57
N GLU A 152 3.26 -12.49 23.46
CA GLU A 152 2.69 -12.70 24.81
C GLU A 152 1.24 -12.18 24.94
N GLY A 153 0.62 -11.80 23.81
CA GLY A 153 -0.74 -11.27 23.74
C GLY A 153 -0.84 -10.03 22.86
N HIS A 154 -1.86 -9.98 22.00
CA HIS A 154 -2.02 -8.91 21.02
C HIS A 154 -2.32 -7.56 21.69
N GLN A 155 -1.43 -6.60 21.51
CA GLN A 155 -1.70 -5.20 21.83
C GLN A 155 -2.24 -4.51 20.57
N PRO A 156 -3.49 -3.98 20.58
CA PRO A 156 -4.14 -3.48 19.36
C PRO A 156 -3.33 -2.42 18.64
N TRP A 157 -2.70 -1.52 19.41
CA TRP A 157 -1.84 -0.47 18.89
C TRP A 157 -1.02 0.18 20.02
N PRO A 158 0.28 -0.12 20.15
CA PRO A 158 1.11 0.42 21.23
C PRO A 158 1.20 1.96 21.25
N ALA A 159 1.09 2.61 20.09
CA ALA A 159 1.15 4.08 20.01
C ALA A 159 -0.20 4.77 20.27
N LYS A 160 -1.28 4.03 20.61
CA LYS A 160 -2.63 4.58 20.81
C LYS A 160 -2.66 5.78 21.76
N GLY A 161 -1.95 5.72 22.89
CA GLY A 161 -1.91 6.83 23.85
C GLY A 161 -1.23 8.09 23.29
N ARG A 162 -0.16 7.93 22.49
CA ARG A 162 0.50 9.06 21.82
C ARG A 162 -0.37 9.63 20.71
N HIS A 163 -1.04 8.78 19.94
CA HIS A 163 -1.97 9.21 18.91
C HIS A 163 -3.20 9.93 19.48
N ALA A 164 -3.75 9.46 20.61
CA ALA A 164 -4.85 10.16 21.29
C ALA A 164 -4.43 11.59 21.69
N ARG A 165 -3.23 11.77 22.25
CA ARG A 165 -2.69 13.12 22.54
C ARG A 165 -2.46 13.95 21.27
N HIS A 166 -2.04 13.32 20.17
CA HIS A 166 -1.86 14.00 18.89
C HIS A 166 -3.21 14.49 18.32
N THR A 167 -4.25 13.68 18.44
CA THR A 167 -5.60 13.94 17.91
C THR A 167 -6.51 14.71 18.86
N ASP A 168 -6.04 15.00 20.07
CA ASP A 168 -6.75 15.81 21.05
C ASP A 168 -7.22 17.14 20.44
N PRO A 169 -8.50 17.54 20.63
CA PRO A 169 -9.04 18.74 20.00
C PRO A 169 -8.28 20.02 20.34
N GLN A 170 -7.78 20.14 21.56
CA GLN A 170 -7.01 21.30 21.99
C GLN A 170 -5.64 21.30 21.31
N ALA A 171 -4.92 20.17 21.32
CA ALA A 171 -3.66 20.04 20.61
C ALA A 171 -3.81 20.28 19.09
N ARG A 172 -4.95 19.87 18.49
CA ARG A 172 -5.26 20.13 17.08
C ARG A 172 -5.50 21.62 16.82
N LYS A 173 -6.26 22.28 17.69
CA LYS A 173 -6.53 23.73 17.61
C LYS A 173 -5.25 24.55 17.72
N GLU A 174 -4.39 24.23 18.68
CA GLU A 174 -3.09 24.91 18.88
C GLU A 174 -2.18 24.79 17.65
N ARG A 175 -2.14 23.61 17.02
CA ARG A 175 -1.42 23.43 15.74
C ARG A 175 -2.04 24.29 14.64
N ALA A 176 -3.37 24.27 14.48
CA ALA A 176 -4.06 25.06 13.46
C ALA A 176 -3.85 26.58 13.62
N GLU A 177 -3.89 27.09 14.85
CA GLU A 177 -3.59 28.50 15.15
C GLU A 177 -2.13 28.85 14.86
N THR A 178 -1.21 27.90 15.07
CA THR A 178 0.20 28.10 14.74
C THR A 178 0.41 28.14 13.22
N PHE A 179 -0.25 27.27 12.47
CA PHE A 179 -0.23 27.28 11.01
C PHE A 179 -0.83 28.56 10.44
N ALA A 180 -2.00 28.99 10.95
CA ALA A 180 -2.64 30.23 10.51
C ALA A 180 -1.75 31.46 10.75
N ARG A 181 -1.16 31.59 11.95
CA ARG A 181 -0.23 32.69 12.26
C ARG A 181 1.02 32.71 11.39
N GLU A 182 1.49 31.55 10.93
CA GLU A 182 2.63 31.46 10.03
C GLU A 182 2.23 31.85 8.60
N ALA A 183 1.10 31.34 8.09
CA ALA A 183 0.54 31.72 6.81
C ALA A 183 0.29 33.24 6.72
N ASP A 184 -0.30 33.84 7.75
CA ASP A 184 -0.52 35.29 7.83
C ASP A 184 0.81 36.09 7.76
N ARG A 185 1.89 35.56 8.35
CA ARG A 185 3.22 36.19 8.28
C ARG A 185 3.85 36.04 6.91
N ALA A 186 3.71 34.88 6.27
CA ALA A 186 4.20 34.64 4.92
C ALA A 186 3.48 35.55 3.90
N ASP A 187 2.17 35.74 4.03
CA ASP A 187 1.39 36.68 3.20
C ASP A 187 1.81 38.15 3.41
N ALA A 188 2.12 38.52 4.66
CA ALA A 188 2.60 39.87 4.98
C ALA A 188 4.02 40.13 4.42
N ASP A 189 4.88 39.11 4.36
CA ASP A 189 6.25 39.21 3.83
C ASP A 189 6.29 39.17 2.30
N THR A 190 5.38 38.43 1.67
CA THR A 190 5.24 38.34 0.21
C THR A 190 4.44 39.49 -0.40
N SER A 191 3.72 40.27 0.40
CA SER A 191 3.09 41.51 -0.06
C SER A 191 4.17 42.52 -0.49
N PRO A 192 4.34 42.80 -1.80
CA PRO A 192 5.32 43.77 -2.23
C PRO A 192 4.90 45.15 -1.72
N ARG A 193 5.86 45.98 -1.30
CA ARG A 193 5.61 47.40 -0.99
C ARG A 193 5.14 48.23 -2.23
N GLY A 194 4.74 47.57 -3.32
CA GLY A 194 4.17 48.17 -4.52
C GLY A 194 3.14 47.25 -5.18
N GLY A 195 1.91 47.76 -5.34
CA GLY A 195 0.88 47.33 -6.29
C GLY A 195 0.46 45.85 -6.29
N ARG A 196 -0.71 45.54 -5.70
CA ARG A 196 -1.38 44.23 -5.88
C ARG A 196 -1.86 44.11 -7.34
N ARG A 197 -1.27 43.24 -8.16
CA ARG A 197 -1.88 42.78 -9.43
C ARG A 197 -2.84 41.64 -9.10
N LEU A 198 -4.12 41.83 -9.40
CA LEU A 198 -5.12 40.77 -9.35
C LEU A 198 -5.05 40.00 -10.67
N SER A 199 -5.16 38.67 -10.60
CA SER A 199 -5.27 37.79 -11.76
C SER A 199 -6.44 36.83 -11.53
N VAL A 200 -7.14 36.48 -12.61
CA VAL A 200 -8.31 35.60 -12.53
C VAL A 200 -7.82 34.15 -12.63
N VAL A 201 -8.24 33.29 -11.70
CA VAL A 201 -7.91 31.87 -11.70
C VAL A 201 -9.13 31.08 -12.15
N ASP A 202 -8.95 30.22 -13.15
CA ASP A 202 -9.95 29.23 -13.54
C ASP A 202 -10.02 28.14 -12.46
N LEU A 203 -11.16 28.00 -11.79
CA LEU A 203 -11.31 27.07 -10.66
C LEU A 203 -11.46 25.60 -11.09
N GLU A 204 -11.65 25.32 -12.38
CA GLU A 204 -11.78 23.98 -12.93
C GLU A 204 -10.44 23.45 -13.45
N THR A 205 -9.60 24.32 -14.01
CA THR A 205 -8.30 23.94 -14.59
C THR A 205 -7.08 24.40 -13.80
N GLY A 206 -7.23 25.40 -12.92
CA GLY A 206 -6.15 26.00 -12.14
C GLY A 206 -5.28 27.00 -12.91
N GLU A 207 -5.64 27.33 -14.16
CA GLU A 207 -4.88 28.29 -14.98
C GLU A 207 -5.12 29.75 -14.54
N ILE A 208 -4.06 30.56 -14.54
CA ILE A 208 -4.11 31.99 -14.19
C ILE A 208 -4.19 32.81 -15.48
N ARG A 209 -5.25 33.62 -15.64
CA ARG A 209 -5.41 34.57 -16.73
C ARG A 209 -5.04 35.97 -16.25
N GLU A 210 -4.01 36.57 -16.86
CA GLU A 210 -3.67 37.98 -16.64
C GLU A 210 -4.65 38.87 -17.43
N GLU A 211 -5.53 39.61 -16.73
CA GLU A 211 -6.24 40.72 -17.38
C GLU A 211 -5.27 41.89 -17.57
N HIS A 212 -4.90 42.15 -18.82
CA HIS A 212 -4.36 43.44 -19.21
C HIS A 212 -5.50 44.46 -19.20
N ALA A 213 -5.56 45.29 -18.18
CA ALA A 213 -6.42 46.47 -18.17
C ALA A 213 -5.80 47.53 -19.11
N ASP A 214 -6.21 47.52 -20.37
CA ASP A 214 -5.99 48.63 -21.30
C ASP A 214 -6.90 49.79 -20.86
N TRP A 215 -6.29 50.87 -20.36
CA TRP A 215 -6.92 52.17 -20.16
C TRP A 215 -6.63 53.08 -21.36
#